data_AF-A0A743SQ90-F1
#
_entry.id   AF-A0A743SQ90-F1
#
_cell.length_a   1.000
_cell.length_b   1.000
_cell.length_c   1.000
_cell.angle_alpha   90.00
_cell.angle_beta   90.00
_cell.angle_gamma   90.00
#
_symmetry.space_group_name_H-M   'P 1'
#
loop_
_entity.id
_entity.type
_entity.pdbx_description
1 polymer ?
#
loop_
_entity_poly.entity_id
_entity_poly.type
_entity_poly.pdbx_seq_one_letter_code
_entity_poly.pdbx_strand_id
1 'polypeptide(L)' 'MCRNCGIHCVNGTITISPTCREKLEGWGRTKDDGIENVVLSTDNTPAEVGAGLRLALSRCKG' A
#
# COMPACT_ATOMS: atom_id res chain seq x y z
N MET A 1 11.43 -8.05 9.34
CA MET A 1 10.02 -8.20 8.94
C MET A 1 9.84 -7.58 7.56
N CYS A 2 9.65 -8.38 6.51
CA CYS A 2 9.45 -7.86 5.15
C CYS A 2 8.01 -7.36 4.98
N ARG A 3 7.86 -6.06 4.67
CA ARG A 3 6.60 -5.41 4.35
C ARG A 3 6.51 -5.27 2.83
N ASN A 4 5.34 -5.53 2.27
CA ASN A 4 5.11 -5.44 0.84
C ASN A 4 3.88 -4.55 0.56
N CYS A 5 3.97 -3.70 -0.45
CA CYS A 5 2.88 -2.86 -0.92
C CYS A 5 2.79 -3.02 -2.44
N GLY A 6 1.60 -3.33 -2.95
CA GLY A 6 1.32 -3.24 -4.38
C GLY A 6 1.08 -1.79 -4.78
N ILE A 7 1.63 -1.36 -5.91
CA ILE A 7 1.36 -0.03 -6.47
C ILE A 7 0.70 -0.25 -7.82
N HIS A 8 -0.47 0.35 -8.02
CA HIS A 8 -1.21 0.31 -9.27
C HIS A 8 -1.56 1.72 -9.71
N CYS A 9 -1.11 2.13 -10.90
CA CYS A 9 -1.39 3.45 -11.45
C CYS A 9 -2.26 3.29 -12.70
N VAL A 10 -3.46 3.86 -12.68
CA VAL A 10 -4.41 3.82 -13.81
C VAL A 10 -5.25 5.09 -13.82
N ASN A 11 -5.49 5.66 -15.00
CA ASN A 11 -6.34 6.85 -15.20
C ASN A 11 -5.99 8.03 -14.28
N GLY A 12 -4.69 8.29 -14.07
CA GLY A 12 -4.24 9.39 -13.20
C GLY A 12 -4.41 9.13 -11.71
N THR A 13 -4.79 7.93 -11.31
CA THR A 13 -4.93 7.53 -9.90
C THR A 13 -3.88 6.50 -9.53
N ILE A 14 -3.11 6.78 -8.48
CA ILE A 14 -2.13 5.88 -7.88
C ILE A 14 -2.78 5.23 -6.66
N THR A 15 -2.99 3.93 -6.72
CA THR A 15 -3.47 3.12 -5.59
C THR A 15 -2.31 2.33 -5.01
N ILE A 16 -2.01 2.56 -3.73
CA ILE A 16 -1.01 1.82 -2.97
C ILE A 16 -1.75 0.90 -2.01
N SER A 17 -1.58 -0.41 -2.20
CA SER A 17 -2.27 -1.47 -1.47
C SER A 17 -1.30 -2.13 -0.49
N PRO A 18 -1.40 -1.87 0.82
CA PRO A 18 -0.58 -2.57 1.80
C PRO A 18 -0.97 -4.05 1.87
N THR A 19 -0.01 -4.91 2.18
CA THR A 19 -0.27 -6.36 2.37
C THR A 19 0.05 -6.82 3.78
N CYS A 20 -0.64 -7.89 4.21
CA CYS A 20 -0.32 -8.64 5.42
C CYS A 20 0.65 -9.76 5.08
N ARG A 21 1.67 -9.98 5.91
CA ARG A 21 2.51 -11.17 5.81
C ARG A 21 1.76 -12.36 6.41
N GLU A 22 1.17 -13.19 5.56
CA GLU A 22 0.42 -14.39 5.96
C GLU A 22 1.34 -15.60 6.22
N LYS A 23 2.47 -15.68 5.51
CA LYS A 23 3.48 -16.75 5.65
C LYS A 23 4.88 -16.18 5.46
N LEU A 24 5.92 -17.00 5.67
CA LEU A 24 7.32 -16.56 5.53
C LEU A 24 7.60 -15.88 4.17
N GLU A 25 6.96 -16.39 3.10
CA GLU A 25 7.01 -15.86 1.71
C GLU A 25 5.62 -15.53 1.10
N GLY A 26 4.57 -15.47 1.93
CA GLY A 26 3.20 -15.21 1.46
C GLY A 26 2.70 -13.86 1.94
N TRP A 27 2.35 -12.98 1.00
CA TRP A 27 1.66 -11.72 1.29
C TRP A 27 0.26 -11.75 0.72
N GLY A 28 -0.73 -11.50 1.56
CA GLY A 28 -2.14 -11.58 1.21
C GLY A 28 -2.93 -10.43 1.81
N ARG A 29 -4.16 -10.30 1.33
CA ARG A 29 -5.18 -9.43 1.91
C ARG A 29 -6.39 -10.31 2.23
N THR A 30 -6.82 -10.30 3.49
CA THR A 30 -8.05 -10.95 3.89
C THR A 30 -9.18 -9.91 3.84
N LYS A 31 -10.40 -10.32 3.46
CA LYS A 31 -11.57 -9.45 3.64
C LYS A 31 -11.67 -9.08 5.14
N ASP A 32 -11.88 -7.80 5.42
CA ASP A 32 -11.94 -7.22 6.77
C ASP A 32 -10.61 -7.24 7.58
N ASP A 33 -9.46 -7.24 6.91
CA ASP A 33 -8.13 -7.09 7.54
C ASP A 33 -7.91 -5.72 8.24
N GLY A 34 -8.84 -4.79 8.07
CA GLY A 34 -8.78 -3.41 8.59
C GLY A 34 -7.63 -2.60 7.98
N ILE A 35 -7.11 -3.03 6.83
CA ILE A 35 -6.06 -2.33 6.10
C ILE A 35 -6.71 -1.52 4.98
N GLU A 36 -6.45 -0.24 4.94
CA GLU A 36 -6.97 0.62 3.88
C GLU A 36 -5.89 0.93 2.84
N ASN A 37 -6.30 0.94 1.57
CA ASN A 37 -5.44 1.42 0.50
C ASN A 37 -5.16 2.92 0.69
N VAL A 38 -4.02 3.37 0.19
CA VAL A 38 -3.73 4.78 0.03
C VAL A 38 -3.99 5.14 -1.42
N VAL A 39 -4.88 6.09 -1.66
CA VAL A 39 -5.23 6.56 -3.01
C VAL A 39 -4.68 7.98 -3.17
N LEU A 40 -3.92 8.19 -4.25
CA LEU A 40 -3.28 9.46 -4.61
C LEU A 40 -3.59 9.78 -6.08
N SER A 41 -3.40 11.04 -6.46
CA SER A 41 -3.40 11.47 -7.86
C SER A 41 -1.99 11.42 -8.45
N THR A 42 -1.87 11.25 -9.77
CA THR A 42 -0.62 11.47 -10.50
C THR A 42 -0.16 12.93 -10.49
N ASP A 43 -1.06 13.87 -10.15
CA ASP A 43 -0.73 15.28 -9.99
C ASP A 43 -0.01 15.57 -8.66
N ASN A 44 0.01 14.59 -7.74
CA ASN A 44 0.71 14.74 -6.48
C ASN A 44 2.22 14.83 -6.68
N THR A 45 2.86 15.66 -5.85
CA THR A 45 4.31 15.82 -5.89
C THR A 45 5.02 14.52 -5.46
N PRO A 46 6.28 14.30 -5.88
CA PRO A 46 7.05 13.14 -5.42
C PRO A 46 7.13 13.02 -3.89
N ALA A 47 7.12 14.14 -3.17
CA ALA A 47 7.12 14.17 -1.71
C ALA A 47 5.80 13.63 -1.12
N GLU A 48 4.67 14.00 -1.69
CA GLU A 48 3.34 13.50 -1.31
C GLU A 48 3.18 12.01 -1.63
N VAL A 49 3.67 11.57 -2.79
CA VAL A 49 3.70 10.14 -3.15
C VAL A 49 4.56 9.35 -2.16
N GLY A 50 5.74 9.88 -1.81
CA GLY A 50 6.60 9.27 -0.80
C GLY A 50 6.00 9.26 0.62
N ALA A 51 5.20 10.27 0.97
CA ALA A 51 4.46 10.29 2.22
C ALA A 51 3.33 9.24 2.22
N GLY A 52 2.57 9.13 1.13
CA GLY A 52 1.53 8.12 0.96
C GLY A 52 2.07 6.69 0.97
N LEU A 53 3.25 6.45 0.37
CA LEU A 53 3.91 5.15 0.45
C LEU A 53 4.33 4.81 1.88
N ARG A 54 4.89 5.77 2.63
CA ARG A 54 5.23 5.58 4.05
C ARG A 54 4.00 5.27 4.90
N LEU A 55 2.87 5.93 4.61
CA LEU A 55 1.59 5.64 5.25
C LEU A 55 1.08 4.23 4.90
N ALA A 56 1.19 3.80 3.65
CA ALA A 56 0.82 2.44 3.27
C ALA A 56 1.69 1.40 4.00
N LEU A 57 3.00 1.62 4.07
CA LEU A 57 3.93 0.74 4.78
C LEU A 57 3.68 0.68 6.30
N SER A 58 3.21 1.76 6.92
CA SER A 58 2.84 1.74 8.35
C SER A 58 1.59 0.90 8.60
N ARG A 59 0.70 0.78 7.60
CA ARG A 59 -0.51 -0.06 7.64
C ARG A 59 -0.24 -1.54 7.37
N CYS A 60 0.92 -1.91 6.82
CA CYS A 60 1.30 -3.32 6.67
C CYS A 60 1.38 -4.00 8.05
N LYS A 61 0.63 -5.10 8.19
CA LYS A 61 0.68 -5.98 9.37
C LYS A 61 1.52 -7.23 9.05
N GLY A 62 2.10 -7.86 10.06
CA GLY A 62 2.86 -9.09 9.90
C GLY A 62 3.12 -9.78 11.22
#